data_AF-A0A6N9EWN0-F1
#
_entry.id   AF-A0A6N9EWN0-F1
#
_cell.length_a   1.000
_cell.length_b   1.000
_cell.length_c   1.000
_cell.angle_alpha   90.00
_cell.angle_beta   90.00
_cell.angle_gamma   90.00
#
_symmetry.space_group_name_H-M   'P 1'
#
loop_
_entity.id
_entity.type
_entity.pdbx_description
1 polymer ?
#
loop_
_entity_poly.entity_id
_entity_poly.type
_entity_poly.pdbx_seq_one_letter_code
_entity_poly.pdbx_strand_id
1 'polypeptide(L)'
;MPGKETVSSADLTGDDVYRLLTSIIVPRPIAWVSTVSADGVRNLAPHSFFNGVSSSPPLVMFSADLAGDTAANIHSTGEFVVNTVSVALAEPMETTASRVDTSVDEFALAGLTPVAAVDVEPPLIDESPASLECVARDARPFGDSLMVVGEVVRIHYAAGLMGDTGRLEPERLDPLGRLGKAYAPIGDVFRQDRPTPEGLGVPGRPEHTASRAAGRAHLVGSVPRDTAAEVMELCAEHLGAHLAAIPDGETGDRLDWTTFQAVHVFHPNPGLETVSQPASFADDPDGWRPSDLEEDAWLFRVRDGVAMPHFDRLGYVEAAVESYEIFRELRSAGGIPAGVRFQVSLPAPQSAVSWWFHDPDDADRVNTAYTLAMAGEVRRLCQAIPHDDLTIQWDACWETVVFNDLFDWAPAGDPMGRIALQTPVISMGIPDEVIVGYHFCYGSMHDEHFIEPADLARCVALANFVVNNSGRRIDFVHMPVPIDRDDDAYFSPLRGLRIGGCHVYLGLVHHEDGGAGAKQRMAAARRHLPHFGVAAECGMGRMHPDLVVPLLQAHADALA
;
A
#
# COMPACT_ATOMS: atom_id res chain seq x y z
N MET A 1 5.98 38.15 -10.20
CA MET A 1 4.59 37.80 -10.55
C MET A 1 3.79 39.09 -10.61
N PRO A 2 2.91 39.31 -11.61
CA PRO A 2 2.13 40.54 -11.69
C PRO A 2 1.26 40.70 -10.42
N GLY A 3 1.39 41.84 -9.74
CA GLY A 3 0.53 42.21 -8.61
C GLY A 3 0.79 41.49 -7.27
N LYS A 4 1.88 40.72 -7.14
CA LYS A 4 2.26 40.08 -5.86
C LYS A 4 3.60 40.58 -5.37
N GLU A 5 3.69 40.92 -4.09
CA GLU A 5 4.96 41.06 -3.39
C GLU A 5 5.54 39.68 -3.08
N THR A 6 6.85 39.54 -3.20
CA THR A 6 7.57 38.28 -2.97
C THR A 6 8.70 38.53 -1.99
N VAL A 7 8.77 37.72 -0.95
CA VAL A 7 9.85 37.73 0.05
C VAL A 7 10.28 36.28 0.30
N SER A 8 11.59 36.05 0.42
CA SER A 8 12.12 34.74 0.82
C SER A 8 11.99 34.59 2.32
N SER A 9 11.62 33.40 2.81
CA SER A 9 11.63 33.13 4.25
C SER A 9 13.03 33.22 4.86
N ALA A 10 14.08 33.03 4.05
CA ALA A 10 15.48 33.18 4.48
C ALA A 10 15.87 34.63 4.78
N ASP A 11 15.12 35.61 4.28
CA ASP A 11 15.38 37.04 4.48
C ASP A 11 14.57 37.63 5.65
N LEU A 12 13.80 36.79 6.35
CA LEU A 12 12.89 37.18 7.43
C LEU A 12 13.35 36.63 8.78
N THR A 13 12.97 37.32 9.85
CA THR A 13 13.10 36.77 11.21
C THR A 13 12.07 35.66 11.45
N GLY A 14 12.31 34.79 12.44
CA GLY A 14 11.34 33.75 12.83
C GLY A 14 9.96 34.34 13.18
N ASP A 15 9.93 35.46 13.90
CA ASP A 15 8.70 36.17 14.26
C ASP A 15 7.96 36.72 13.03
N ASP A 16 8.69 37.23 12.03
CA ASP A 16 8.10 37.73 10.79
C ASP A 16 7.51 36.57 9.97
N VAL A 17 8.22 35.44 9.88
CA VAL A 17 7.73 34.22 9.22
C VAL A 17 6.48 33.71 9.93
N TYR A 18 6.51 33.60 11.26
CA TYR A 18 5.36 33.16 12.06
C TYR A 18 4.15 34.08 11.85
N ARG A 19 4.36 35.40 11.89
CA ARG A 19 3.30 36.40 11.66
C ARG A 19 2.68 36.24 10.27
N LEU A 20 3.49 36.05 9.23
CA LEU A 20 2.99 35.86 7.87
C LEU A 20 2.24 34.53 7.73
N LEU A 21 2.82 33.42 8.21
CA LEU A 21 2.19 32.10 8.17
C LEU A 21 0.82 32.12 8.86
N THR A 22 0.74 32.66 10.07
CA THR A 22 -0.49 32.72 10.86
C THR A 22 -1.51 33.75 10.37
N SER A 23 -1.12 34.62 9.42
CA SER A 23 -2.03 35.55 8.75
C SER A 23 -2.55 35.02 7.41
N ILE A 24 -1.78 34.13 6.76
CA ILE A 24 -2.13 33.51 5.47
C ILE A 24 -2.98 32.25 5.67
N ILE A 25 -2.62 31.42 6.64
CA ILE A 25 -3.31 30.17 6.95
C ILE A 25 -4.43 30.51 7.93
N VAL A 26 -5.60 30.87 7.41
CA VAL A 26 -6.76 31.33 8.20
C VAL A 26 -8.09 31.00 7.49
N PRO A 27 -9.21 30.87 8.23
CA PRO A 27 -9.27 30.65 9.67
C PRO A 27 -8.70 29.28 10.04
N ARG A 28 -7.91 29.20 11.12
CA ARG A 28 -7.43 27.90 11.60
C ARG A 28 -8.38 27.32 12.63
N PRO A 29 -8.73 26.03 12.54
CA PRO A 29 -9.41 25.37 13.64
C PRO A 29 -8.48 25.32 14.86
N ILE A 30 -9.08 25.24 16.04
CA ILE A 30 -8.36 25.21 17.31
C ILE A 30 -8.56 23.82 17.92
N ALA A 31 -7.47 23.09 18.15
CA ALA A 31 -7.49 21.92 19.01
C ALA A 31 -7.35 22.40 20.45
N TRP A 32 -8.40 22.27 21.26
CA TRP A 32 -8.31 22.54 22.69
C TRP A 32 -8.01 21.23 23.42
N VAL A 33 -6.71 21.01 23.64
CA VAL A 33 -6.17 19.70 23.98
C VAL A 33 -6.08 19.55 25.48
N SER A 34 -6.76 18.55 26.02
CA SER A 34 -6.57 18.10 27.39
C SER A 34 -5.64 16.90 27.46
N THR A 35 -4.79 16.91 28.48
CA THR A 35 -3.87 15.83 28.83
C THR A 35 -3.83 15.68 30.36
N VAL A 36 -3.23 14.59 30.83
CA VAL A 36 -2.97 14.36 32.25
C VAL A 36 -1.49 14.06 32.41
N SER A 37 -0.84 14.68 33.39
CA SER A 37 0.55 14.40 33.71
C SER A 37 0.70 13.05 34.42
N ALA A 38 1.92 12.53 34.50
CA ALA A 38 2.19 11.29 35.25
C ALA A 38 1.81 11.38 36.74
N ASP A 39 1.78 12.59 37.31
CA ASP A 39 1.36 12.86 38.69
C ASP A 39 -0.16 13.09 38.83
N GLY A 40 -0.93 12.94 37.75
CA GLY A 40 -2.38 13.09 37.73
C GLY A 40 -2.87 14.54 37.65
N VAL A 41 -1.99 15.50 37.33
CA VAL A 41 -2.39 16.90 37.14
C VAL A 41 -2.99 17.06 35.75
N ARG A 42 -4.21 17.61 35.68
CA ARG A 42 -4.90 17.89 34.42
C ARG A 42 -4.29 19.13 33.78
N ASN A 43 -3.97 19.03 32.50
CA ASN A 43 -3.50 20.13 31.67
C ASN A 43 -4.51 20.40 30.54
N LEU A 44 -4.74 21.66 30.19
CA LEU A 44 -5.61 22.04 29.08
C LEU A 44 -5.03 23.24 28.32
N ALA A 45 -4.74 23.09 27.02
CA ALA A 45 -4.12 24.14 26.21
C ALA A 45 -4.66 24.22 24.77
N PRO A 46 -4.82 25.42 24.19
CA PRO A 46 -5.28 25.58 22.82
C PRO A 46 -4.12 25.60 21.80
N HIS A 47 -4.28 24.84 20.71
CA HIS A 47 -3.33 24.72 19.61
C HIS A 47 -4.00 25.03 18.27
N SER A 48 -3.55 26.10 17.59
CA SER A 48 -4.15 26.53 16.31
C SER A 48 -3.48 25.96 15.05
N PHE A 49 -2.37 25.23 15.19
CA PHE A 49 -1.81 24.41 14.11
C PHE A 49 -2.41 23.02 14.24
N PHE A 50 -3.65 22.86 13.76
CA PHE A 50 -4.47 21.65 13.92
C PHE A 50 -5.23 21.32 12.62
N ASN A 51 -5.35 20.03 12.28
CA ASN A 51 -6.22 19.56 11.19
C ASN A 51 -6.50 18.03 11.26
N GLY A 52 -7.39 17.52 10.40
CA GLY A 52 -7.52 16.09 10.09
C GLY A 52 -6.43 15.60 9.13
N VAL A 53 -6.07 14.32 9.23
CA VAL A 53 -5.02 13.67 8.42
C VAL A 53 -5.58 12.55 7.55
N SER A 54 -6.35 11.62 8.14
CA SER A 54 -6.92 10.47 7.44
C SER A 54 -8.29 10.12 8.02
N SER A 55 -9.14 9.46 7.24
CA SER A 55 -10.45 8.95 7.68
C SER A 55 -10.46 7.43 7.91
N SER A 56 -9.45 6.71 7.44
CA SER A 56 -9.31 5.26 7.64
C SER A 56 -7.82 4.87 7.65
N PRO A 57 -7.19 4.69 8.82
CA PRO A 57 -7.74 4.95 10.16
C PRO A 57 -8.03 6.45 10.38
N PRO A 58 -8.94 6.81 11.31
CA PRO A 58 -9.27 8.21 11.58
C PRO A 58 -8.11 8.89 12.34
N LEU A 59 -7.40 9.80 11.68
CA LEU A 59 -6.21 10.47 12.23
C LEU A 59 -6.39 11.99 12.26
N VAL A 60 -5.93 12.62 13.34
CA VAL A 60 -5.81 14.08 13.50
C VAL A 60 -4.37 14.47 13.80
N MET A 61 -4.00 15.72 13.52
CA MET A 61 -2.69 16.27 13.88
C MET A 61 -2.79 17.63 14.55
N PHE A 62 -1.90 17.89 15.49
CA PHE A 62 -1.64 19.25 15.99
C PHE A 62 -0.17 19.48 16.33
N SER A 63 0.24 20.75 16.41
CA SER A 63 1.57 21.14 16.85
C SER A 63 1.53 21.81 18.23
N ALA A 64 2.27 21.22 19.18
CA ALA A 64 2.46 21.75 20.53
C ALA A 64 3.82 22.45 20.67
N ASP A 65 3.92 23.37 21.63
CA ASP A 65 5.21 23.91 22.07
C ASP A 65 6.03 22.76 22.65
N LEU A 66 7.25 22.56 22.16
CA LEU A 66 8.12 21.46 22.58
C LEU A 66 8.45 21.53 24.09
N ALA A 67 8.43 22.73 24.68
CA ALA A 67 8.68 22.95 26.10
C ALA A 67 7.40 23.01 26.95
N GLY A 68 6.21 22.77 26.38
CA GLY A 68 4.93 22.86 27.07
C GLY A 68 4.47 21.55 27.72
N ASP A 69 3.57 21.66 28.68
CA ASP A 69 3.03 20.51 29.44
C ASP A 69 2.28 19.51 28.56
N THR A 70 1.55 19.98 27.55
CA THR A 70 0.90 19.08 26.56
C THR A 70 1.91 18.15 25.89
N ALA A 71 3.09 18.66 25.50
CA ALA A 71 4.13 17.87 24.85
C ALA A 71 4.74 16.85 25.84
N ALA A 72 5.03 17.27 27.07
CA ALA A 72 5.56 16.40 28.11
C ALA A 72 4.57 15.28 28.50
N ASN A 73 3.28 15.62 28.62
CA ASN A 73 2.24 14.68 28.99
C ASN A 73 1.99 13.65 27.87
N ILE A 74 1.97 14.06 26.60
CA ILE A 74 1.80 13.12 25.47
C ILE A 74 3.01 12.21 25.33
N HIS A 75 4.23 12.70 25.56
CA HIS A 75 5.41 11.86 25.54
C HIS A 75 5.39 10.78 26.63
N SER A 76 4.81 11.08 27.80
CA SER A 76 4.75 10.17 28.94
C SER A 76 3.55 9.22 28.92
N THR A 77 2.38 9.69 28.48
CA THR A 77 1.11 8.93 28.56
C THR A 77 0.61 8.44 27.21
N GLY A 78 0.95 9.12 26.12
CA GLY A 78 0.46 8.79 24.78
C GLY A 78 -1.01 9.10 24.53
N GLU A 79 -1.73 9.71 25.48
CA GLU A 79 -3.17 9.93 25.40
C GLU A 79 -3.53 11.42 25.49
N PHE A 80 -4.58 11.82 24.78
CA PHE A 80 -5.11 13.19 24.82
C PHE A 80 -6.55 13.24 24.32
N VAL A 81 -7.27 14.32 24.66
CA VAL A 81 -8.59 14.63 24.06
C VAL A 81 -8.53 15.96 23.34
N VAL A 82 -9.06 16.02 22.12
CA VAL A 82 -9.23 17.27 21.37
C VAL A 82 -10.66 17.77 21.54
N ASN A 83 -10.83 18.91 22.18
CA ASN A 83 -12.14 19.54 22.41
C ASN A 83 -12.37 20.67 21.40
N THR A 84 -13.61 20.78 20.90
CA THR A 84 -14.02 21.85 19.99
C THR A 84 -14.28 23.13 20.77
N VAL A 85 -13.72 24.24 20.33
CA VAL A 85 -14.01 25.55 20.92
C VAL A 85 -15.19 26.17 20.19
N SER A 86 -16.32 26.35 20.86
CA SER A 86 -17.42 27.16 20.34
C SER A 86 -17.18 28.65 20.60
N VAL A 87 -17.90 29.53 19.90
CA VAL A 87 -17.77 31.00 20.11
C VAL A 87 -18.04 31.39 21.56
N ALA A 88 -18.98 30.72 22.23
CA ALA A 88 -19.30 30.96 23.63
C ALA A 88 -18.15 30.61 24.61
N LEU A 89 -17.21 29.76 24.18
CA LEU A 89 -16.08 29.29 24.99
C LEU A 89 -14.77 30.03 24.70
N ALA A 90 -14.81 31.14 23.95
CA ALA A 90 -13.62 31.89 23.57
C ALA A 90 -12.82 32.41 24.78
N GLU A 91 -13.48 32.94 25.81
CA GLU A 91 -12.83 33.50 27.00
C GLU A 91 -12.23 32.42 27.92
N PRO A 92 -12.95 31.33 28.27
CA PRO A 92 -12.36 30.19 28.96
C PRO A 92 -11.15 29.60 28.21
N MET A 93 -11.25 29.42 26.89
CA MET A 93 -10.15 28.90 26.09
C MET A 93 -8.92 29.83 26.06
N GLU A 94 -9.12 31.15 25.94
CA GLU A 94 -8.01 32.11 26.03
C GLU A 94 -7.37 32.08 27.42
N THR A 95 -8.16 31.85 28.48
CA THR A 95 -7.65 31.72 29.85
C THR A 95 -6.64 30.56 29.96
N THR A 96 -6.94 29.41 29.34
CA THR A 96 -6.04 28.25 29.34
C THR A 96 -4.84 28.38 28.39
N ALA A 97 -4.72 29.48 27.62
CA ALA A 97 -3.52 29.78 26.84
C ALA A 97 -2.40 30.43 27.68
N SER A 98 -2.71 30.77 28.95
CA SER A 98 -1.78 31.40 29.87
C SER A 98 -0.64 30.46 30.23
N ARG A 99 0.59 31.00 30.32
CA ARG A 99 1.75 30.26 30.83
C ARG A 99 1.68 30.18 32.35
N VAL A 100 1.11 29.10 32.86
CA VAL A 100 1.04 28.78 34.28
C VAL A 100 2.12 27.77 34.68
N ASP A 101 2.24 27.50 35.97
CA ASP A 101 3.13 26.46 36.49
C ASP A 101 2.52 25.08 36.24
N THR A 102 3.35 24.05 36.03
CA THR A 102 2.91 22.69 35.66
C THR A 102 2.06 22.00 36.73
N SER A 103 2.01 22.56 37.95
CA SER A 103 1.13 22.10 39.04
C SER A 103 -0.28 22.69 39.01
N VAL A 104 -0.57 23.62 38.09
CA VAL A 104 -1.87 24.28 37.97
C VAL A 104 -2.78 23.47 37.06
N ASP A 105 -4.03 23.27 37.50
CA ASP A 105 -5.09 22.65 36.70
C ASP A 105 -5.85 23.73 35.91
N GLU A 106 -5.63 23.82 34.59
CA GLU A 106 -6.27 24.86 33.76
C GLU A 106 -7.78 24.67 33.61
N PHE A 107 -8.33 23.47 33.82
CA PHE A 107 -9.80 23.31 33.87
C PHE A 107 -10.38 24.11 35.02
N ALA A 108 -9.77 23.98 36.21
CA ALA A 108 -10.19 24.72 37.39
C ALA A 108 -9.95 26.24 37.21
N LEU A 109 -8.84 26.63 36.58
CA LEU A 109 -8.51 28.03 36.30
C LEU A 109 -9.53 28.69 35.37
N ALA A 110 -9.95 28.00 34.32
CA ALA A 110 -10.92 28.50 33.33
C ALA A 110 -12.38 28.27 33.73
N GLY A 111 -12.64 27.62 34.88
CA GLY A 111 -13.99 27.34 35.37
C GLY A 111 -14.76 26.33 34.52
N LEU A 112 -14.06 25.35 33.95
CA LEU A 112 -14.61 24.31 33.07
C LEU A 112 -14.86 23.01 33.83
N THR A 113 -15.82 22.23 33.35
CA THR A 113 -16.23 20.97 33.98
C THR A 113 -15.54 19.79 33.29
N PRO A 114 -14.55 19.14 33.94
CA PRO A 114 -13.92 17.95 33.38
C PRO A 114 -14.85 16.74 33.47
N VAL A 115 -15.00 16.02 32.35
CA VAL A 115 -15.79 14.79 32.25
C VAL A 115 -14.87 13.62 31.94
N ALA A 116 -15.04 12.49 32.62
CA ALA A 116 -14.24 11.30 32.37
C ALA A 116 -14.46 10.79 30.93
N ALA A 117 -13.36 10.53 30.23
CA ALA A 117 -13.36 9.87 28.93
C ALA A 117 -13.67 8.38 29.06
N VAL A 118 -13.95 7.73 27.93
CA VAL A 118 -14.37 6.31 27.89
C VAL A 118 -13.19 5.39 27.63
N ASP A 119 -12.32 5.73 26.68
CA ASP A 119 -11.22 4.90 26.19
C ASP A 119 -9.83 5.47 26.53
N VAL A 120 -9.73 6.71 27.04
CA VAL A 120 -8.47 7.37 27.44
C VAL A 120 -8.59 8.03 28.82
N GLU A 121 -7.46 8.32 29.47
CA GLU A 121 -7.41 8.94 30.80
C GLU A 121 -7.71 10.46 30.78
N PRO A 122 -7.22 11.27 29.82
CA PRO A 122 -7.47 12.70 29.83
C PRO A 122 -8.96 13.06 29.69
N PRO A 123 -9.46 14.01 30.49
CA PRO A 123 -10.89 14.31 30.52
C PRO A 123 -11.35 15.14 29.31
N LEU A 124 -12.62 15.00 28.95
CA LEU A 124 -13.31 15.92 28.04
C LEU A 124 -13.75 17.18 28.81
N ILE A 125 -14.21 18.20 28.06
CA ILE A 125 -14.86 19.40 28.62
C ILE A 125 -16.37 19.26 28.44
N ASP A 126 -17.16 19.30 29.51
CA ASP A 126 -18.63 19.18 29.44
C ASP A 126 -19.26 20.24 28.55
N GLU A 127 -18.73 21.46 28.62
CA GLU A 127 -19.22 22.61 27.88
C GLU A 127 -18.87 22.54 26.38
N SER A 128 -17.89 21.72 25.98
CA SER A 128 -17.48 21.56 24.58
C SER A 128 -18.57 20.84 23.77
N PRO A 129 -18.98 21.38 22.61
CA PRO A 129 -20.05 20.77 21.81
C PRO A 129 -19.63 19.44 21.15
N ALA A 130 -18.33 19.21 20.96
CA ALA A 130 -17.80 17.97 20.41
C ALA A 130 -16.36 17.73 20.83
N SER A 131 -15.99 16.48 21.04
CA SER A 131 -14.65 16.08 21.50
C SER A 131 -14.20 14.76 20.88
N LEU A 132 -12.89 14.61 20.71
CA LEU A 132 -12.24 13.45 20.11
C LEU A 132 -11.27 12.84 21.12
N GLU A 133 -11.50 11.59 21.53
CA GLU A 133 -10.53 10.83 22.33
C GLU A 133 -9.47 10.26 21.40
N CYS A 134 -8.21 10.46 21.76
CA CYS A 134 -7.09 10.17 20.87
C CYS A 134 -5.95 9.42 21.58
N VAL A 135 -5.35 8.48 20.85
CA VAL A 135 -4.08 7.84 21.20
C VAL A 135 -3.02 8.30 20.21
N ALA A 136 -1.87 8.77 20.71
CA ALA A 136 -0.75 9.21 19.89
C ALA A 136 -0.19 8.03 19.08
N ARG A 137 -0.22 8.16 17.74
CA ARG A 137 0.42 7.23 16.80
C ARG A 137 1.86 7.63 16.53
N ASP A 138 2.12 8.94 16.46
CA ASP A 138 3.46 9.48 16.30
C ASP A 138 3.53 10.86 16.98
N ALA A 139 4.68 11.19 17.57
CA ALA A 139 4.93 12.48 18.19
C ALA A 139 6.42 12.82 18.05
N ARG A 140 6.75 13.77 17.17
CA ARG A 140 8.15 14.09 16.84
C ARG A 140 8.41 15.59 16.79
N PRO A 141 9.62 16.02 17.17
CA PRO A 141 10.03 17.41 17.00
C PRO A 141 10.13 17.77 15.51
N PHE A 142 9.52 18.88 15.13
CA PHE A 142 9.67 19.54 13.82
C PHE A 142 9.99 21.01 14.05
N GLY A 143 11.29 21.35 13.94
CA GLY A 143 11.75 22.68 14.32
C GLY A 143 11.63 22.90 15.82
N ASP A 144 10.90 23.94 16.22
CA ASP A 144 10.63 24.33 17.61
C ASP A 144 9.32 23.75 18.19
N SER A 145 8.61 22.95 17.41
CA SER A 145 7.29 22.41 17.74
C SER A 145 7.31 20.89 17.83
N LEU A 146 6.50 20.31 18.71
CA LEU A 146 6.18 18.88 18.69
C LEU A 146 4.98 18.66 17.78
N MET A 147 5.16 17.99 16.64
CA MET A 147 4.02 17.54 15.82
C MET A 147 3.51 16.21 16.38
N VAL A 148 2.23 16.19 16.74
CA VAL A 148 1.53 15.00 17.23
C VAL A 148 0.54 14.55 16.16
N VAL A 149 0.57 13.28 15.81
CA VAL A 149 -0.45 12.58 15.02
C VAL A 149 -1.15 11.58 15.92
N GLY A 150 -2.44 11.78 16.18
CA GLY A 150 -3.25 10.89 17.01
C GLY A 150 -4.30 10.16 16.20
N GLU A 151 -4.53 8.91 16.56
CA GLU A 151 -5.71 8.17 16.10
C GLU A 151 -6.89 8.48 16.99
N VAL A 152 -8.02 8.81 16.38
CA VAL A 152 -9.28 9.07 17.06
C VAL A 152 -9.92 7.72 17.39
N VAL A 153 -9.94 7.37 18.67
CA VAL A 153 -10.53 6.12 19.16
C VAL A 153 -12.01 6.29 19.50
N ARG A 154 -12.45 7.51 19.85
CA ARG A 154 -13.86 7.84 20.08
C ARG A 154 -14.19 9.28 19.70
N ILE A 155 -15.44 9.47 19.26
CA ILE A 155 -16.00 10.78 18.91
C ILE A 155 -17.24 11.04 19.76
N HIS A 156 -17.28 12.22 20.38
CA HIS A 156 -18.40 12.73 21.17
C HIS A 156 -18.94 14.00 20.53
N TYR A 157 -20.26 14.17 20.54
CA TYR A 157 -20.92 15.38 20.09
C TYR A 157 -22.26 15.55 20.79
N ALA A 158 -22.61 16.80 21.10
CA ALA A 158 -23.87 17.12 21.76
C ALA A 158 -25.09 16.72 20.92
N ALA A 159 -26.17 16.34 21.61
CA ALA A 159 -27.42 15.99 20.96
C ALA A 159 -27.96 17.18 20.14
N GLY A 160 -28.47 16.90 18.94
CA GLY A 160 -29.04 17.92 18.05
C GLY A 160 -28.04 18.60 17.11
N LEU A 161 -26.74 18.32 17.23
CA LEU A 161 -25.74 18.82 16.26
C LEU A 161 -25.82 18.12 14.90
N MET A 162 -26.23 16.85 14.87
CA MET A 162 -26.36 16.08 13.65
C MET A 162 -27.48 16.63 12.74
N GLY A 163 -27.14 16.88 11.48
CA GLY A 163 -28.07 17.23 10.42
C GLY A 163 -28.61 16.01 9.68
N ASP A 164 -29.56 16.25 8.77
CA ASP A 164 -30.27 15.19 8.03
C ASP A 164 -29.36 14.40 7.08
N THR A 165 -28.19 14.95 6.75
CA THR A 165 -27.20 14.34 5.85
C THR A 165 -26.20 13.43 6.56
N GLY A 166 -26.36 13.21 7.87
CA GLY A 166 -25.39 12.46 8.68
C GLY A 166 -24.09 13.23 8.94
N ARG A 167 -24.12 14.56 8.82
CA ARG A 167 -23.01 15.48 9.13
C ARG A 167 -23.42 16.39 10.29
N LEU A 168 -22.46 16.79 11.12
CA LEU A 168 -22.72 17.84 12.10
C LEU A 168 -22.96 19.18 11.37
N GLU A 169 -24.03 19.88 11.72
CA GLU A 169 -24.36 21.18 11.14
C GLU A 169 -23.40 22.24 11.70
N PRO A 170 -22.57 22.89 10.86
CA PRO A 170 -21.55 23.83 11.32
C PRO A 170 -22.12 25.01 12.11
N GLU A 171 -23.33 25.48 11.76
CA GLU A 171 -24.01 26.57 12.45
C GLU A 171 -24.47 26.18 13.85
N ARG A 172 -24.70 24.88 14.11
CA ARG A 172 -25.05 24.37 15.45
C ARG A 172 -23.80 24.08 16.28
N LEU A 173 -22.71 23.67 15.62
CA LEU A 173 -21.41 23.46 16.26
C LEU A 173 -20.77 24.80 16.71
N ASP A 174 -21.05 25.87 15.95
CA ASP A 174 -20.58 27.25 16.18
C ASP A 174 -19.08 27.36 16.52
N PRO A 175 -18.18 26.79 15.69
CA PRO A 175 -16.77 26.68 16.03
C PRO A 175 -16.04 28.04 15.90
N LEU A 176 -15.09 28.27 16.80
CA LEU A 176 -14.21 29.42 16.80
C LEU A 176 -12.97 29.18 15.94
N GLY A 177 -12.69 30.07 14.99
CA GLY A 177 -11.50 30.06 14.15
C GLY A 177 -10.45 31.08 14.59
N ARG A 178 -9.15 30.75 14.49
CA ARG A 178 -8.03 31.64 14.80
C ARG A 178 -7.55 32.40 13.56
N LEU A 179 -7.37 33.73 13.69
CA LEU A 179 -6.93 34.69 12.67
C LEU A 179 -5.69 35.47 13.14
N GLY A 180 -4.51 34.83 13.15
CA GLY A 180 -3.31 35.43 13.74
C GLY A 180 -3.49 35.70 15.24
N LYS A 181 -3.68 36.96 15.65
CA LYS A 181 -4.01 37.35 17.03
C LYS A 181 -5.51 37.55 17.29
N ALA A 182 -6.34 37.48 16.26
CA ALA A 182 -7.79 37.64 16.37
C ALA A 182 -8.50 36.28 16.27
N TYR A 183 -9.80 36.30 16.51
CA TYR A 183 -10.70 35.17 16.37
C TYR A 183 -11.88 35.52 15.47
N ALA A 184 -12.49 34.52 14.85
CA ALA A 184 -13.71 34.69 14.07
C ALA A 184 -14.68 33.50 14.26
N PRO A 185 -16.00 33.77 14.27
CA PRO A 185 -16.99 32.72 14.07
C PRO A 185 -16.92 32.21 12.61
N ILE A 186 -17.67 31.15 12.30
CA ILE A 186 -17.70 30.56 10.95
C ILE A 186 -18.23 31.52 9.87
N GLY A 187 -19.11 32.46 10.25
CA GLY A 187 -19.68 33.47 9.34
C GLY A 187 -20.72 32.90 8.35
N ASP A 188 -20.89 33.57 7.21
CA ASP A 188 -21.80 33.14 6.15
C ASP A 188 -21.27 31.91 5.41
N VAL A 189 -22.01 30.80 5.47
CA VAL A 189 -21.68 29.54 4.79
C VAL A 189 -22.42 29.46 3.45
N PHE A 190 -21.69 29.19 2.36
CA PHE A 190 -22.28 28.87 1.07
C PHE A 190 -21.92 27.44 0.66
N ARG A 191 -22.85 26.77 -0.02
CA ARG A 191 -22.61 25.44 -0.59
C ARG A 191 -22.26 25.59 -2.05
N GLN A 192 -21.13 25.02 -2.45
CA GLN A 192 -20.71 24.92 -3.84
C GLN A 192 -20.57 23.45 -4.19
N ASP A 193 -21.36 22.99 -5.14
CA ASP A 193 -21.21 21.65 -5.67
C ASP A 193 -19.89 21.53 -6.41
N ARG A 194 -19.21 20.39 -6.23
CA ARG A 194 -18.01 20.08 -6.97
C ARG A 194 -18.41 19.91 -8.45
N PRO A 195 -17.81 20.65 -9.40
CA PRO A 195 -18.10 20.46 -10.82
C PRO A 195 -17.79 19.03 -11.23
N THR A 196 -18.68 18.39 -11.99
CA THR A 196 -18.38 17.09 -12.60
C THR A 196 -17.59 17.31 -13.90
N PRO A 197 -16.78 16.32 -14.32
CA PRO A 197 -16.10 16.40 -15.62
C PRO A 197 -17.06 16.65 -16.79
N GLU A 198 -18.25 16.03 -16.76
CA GLU A 198 -19.31 16.24 -17.74
C GLU A 198 -19.78 17.70 -17.74
N GLY A 199 -19.99 18.28 -16.55
CA GLY A 199 -20.35 19.69 -16.39
C GLY A 199 -19.27 20.67 -16.86
N LEU A 200 -18.02 20.22 -16.92
CA LEU A 200 -16.88 20.99 -17.43
C LEU A 200 -16.57 20.72 -18.91
N GLY A 201 -17.29 19.80 -19.57
CA GLY A 201 -17.02 19.41 -20.95
C GLY A 201 -15.65 18.73 -21.13
N VAL A 202 -15.11 18.12 -20.08
CA VAL A 202 -13.84 17.38 -20.11
C VAL A 202 -14.10 15.90 -19.80
N PRO A 203 -13.28 14.98 -20.32
CA PRO A 203 -13.40 13.57 -19.96
C PRO A 203 -13.25 13.40 -18.45
N GLY A 204 -14.20 12.68 -17.84
CA GLY A 204 -14.05 12.26 -16.45
C GLY A 204 -13.00 11.17 -16.32
N ARG A 205 -12.34 11.14 -15.15
CA ARG A 205 -11.66 9.91 -14.75
C ARG A 205 -12.73 8.82 -14.70
N PRO A 206 -12.58 7.70 -15.40
CA PRO A 206 -13.60 6.66 -15.38
C PRO A 206 -13.91 6.29 -13.92
N GLU A 207 -15.16 6.48 -13.50
CA GLU A 207 -15.66 5.88 -12.27
C GLU A 207 -15.36 4.38 -12.30
N HIS A 208 -15.14 3.76 -11.15
CA HIS A 208 -14.91 2.32 -11.03
C HIS A 208 -16.13 1.53 -11.56
N THR A 209 -16.24 1.42 -12.88
CA THR A 209 -17.09 0.46 -13.58
C THR A 209 -16.45 -0.91 -13.46
N ALA A 210 -17.29 -1.95 -13.50
CA ALA A 210 -16.95 -3.37 -13.41
C ALA A 210 -15.55 -3.75 -13.91
N SER A 211 -14.86 -4.61 -13.14
CA SER A 211 -13.52 -5.13 -13.44
C SER A 211 -13.35 -5.48 -14.92
N ARG A 212 -12.38 -4.85 -15.57
CA ARG A 212 -11.94 -5.20 -16.94
C ARG A 212 -11.24 -6.57 -16.98
N ALA A 213 -10.78 -7.06 -15.83
CA ALA A 213 -10.11 -8.34 -15.62
C ALA A 213 -11.11 -9.44 -15.20
N ALA A 214 -12.21 -9.62 -15.96
CA ALA A 214 -13.30 -10.52 -15.60
C ALA A 214 -13.16 -11.95 -16.17
N GLY A 215 -11.93 -12.42 -16.34
CA GLY A 215 -11.66 -13.82 -16.64
C GLY A 215 -12.13 -14.70 -15.49
N ARG A 216 -12.59 -15.92 -15.79
CA ARG A 216 -12.86 -16.91 -14.74
C ARG A 216 -11.59 -17.64 -14.32
N ALA A 217 -10.56 -17.62 -15.17
CA ALA A 217 -9.24 -18.19 -14.95
C ALA A 217 -8.16 -17.11 -14.95
N HIS A 218 -7.12 -17.32 -14.13
CA HIS A 218 -5.89 -16.53 -14.13
C HIS A 218 -4.66 -17.44 -14.06
N LEU A 219 -3.60 -17.05 -14.76
CA LEU A 219 -2.33 -17.76 -14.85
C LEU A 219 -1.23 -16.89 -14.25
N VAL A 220 -0.42 -17.48 -13.38
CA VAL A 220 0.69 -16.80 -12.72
C VAL A 220 1.95 -17.02 -13.57
N GLY A 221 2.32 -16.02 -14.38
CA GLY A 221 3.63 -15.83 -15.02
C GLY A 221 4.29 -17.05 -15.66
N SER A 222 5.02 -17.84 -14.86
CA SER A 222 5.99 -18.81 -15.33
C SER A 222 5.36 -20.16 -15.70
N VAL A 223 5.78 -20.76 -16.82
CA VAL A 223 5.33 -22.07 -17.31
C VAL A 223 6.52 -22.84 -17.90
N PRO A 224 6.84 -24.06 -17.43
CA PRO A 224 8.07 -24.78 -17.78
C PRO A 224 7.95 -25.41 -19.17
N ARG A 225 8.14 -24.57 -20.18
CA ARG A 225 8.18 -24.89 -21.61
C ARG A 225 9.34 -24.15 -22.28
N ASP A 226 9.71 -24.63 -23.45
CA ASP A 226 10.89 -24.15 -24.15
C ASP A 226 10.66 -22.79 -24.82
N THR A 227 9.41 -22.47 -25.18
CA THR A 227 9.08 -21.25 -25.92
C THR A 227 7.77 -20.61 -25.46
N ALA A 228 7.69 -19.28 -25.56
CA ALA A 228 6.47 -18.52 -25.28
C ALA A 228 5.30 -18.92 -26.21
N ALA A 229 5.59 -19.35 -27.45
CA ALA A 229 4.58 -19.84 -28.37
C ALA A 229 3.86 -21.09 -27.82
N GLU A 230 4.65 -22.08 -27.38
CA GLU A 230 4.11 -23.31 -26.79
C GLU A 230 3.28 -23.03 -25.54
N VAL A 231 3.74 -22.10 -24.68
CA VAL A 231 3.00 -21.69 -23.48
C VAL A 231 1.64 -21.10 -23.86
N MET A 232 1.62 -20.15 -24.78
CA MET A 232 0.39 -19.47 -25.19
C MET A 232 -0.58 -20.42 -25.89
N GLU A 233 -0.08 -21.32 -26.75
CA GLU A 233 -0.91 -22.33 -27.41
C GLU A 233 -1.56 -23.29 -26.41
N LEU A 234 -0.79 -23.85 -25.47
CA LEU A 234 -1.30 -24.75 -24.44
C LEU A 234 -2.33 -24.05 -23.53
N CYS A 235 -2.01 -22.84 -23.08
CA CYS A 235 -2.90 -22.08 -22.20
C CYS A 235 -4.19 -21.67 -22.94
N ALA A 236 -4.11 -21.30 -24.21
CA ALA A 236 -5.27 -20.94 -25.02
C ALA A 236 -6.14 -22.16 -25.34
N GLU A 237 -5.53 -23.32 -25.65
CA GLU A 237 -6.24 -24.58 -25.91
C GLU A 237 -7.10 -24.99 -24.72
N HIS A 238 -6.54 -24.95 -23.51
CA HIS A 238 -7.21 -25.44 -22.31
C HIS A 238 -8.10 -24.41 -21.62
N LEU A 239 -7.72 -23.13 -21.62
CA LEU A 239 -8.37 -22.10 -20.80
C LEU A 239 -8.81 -20.87 -21.60
N GLY A 240 -8.53 -20.77 -22.89
CA GLY A 240 -8.66 -19.51 -23.66
C GLY A 240 -9.99 -18.78 -23.48
N ALA A 241 -11.12 -19.49 -23.43
CA ALA A 241 -12.45 -18.89 -23.23
C ALA A 241 -12.69 -18.35 -21.81
N HIS A 242 -11.83 -18.70 -20.85
CA HIS A 242 -11.89 -18.31 -19.45
C HIS A 242 -10.85 -17.27 -19.05
N LEU A 243 -9.83 -17.03 -19.88
CA LEU A 243 -8.74 -16.10 -19.59
C LEU A 243 -9.13 -14.66 -19.93
N ALA A 244 -8.69 -13.72 -19.08
CA ALA A 244 -8.65 -12.29 -19.42
C ALA A 244 -7.29 -11.89 -20.03
N ALA A 245 -6.22 -12.56 -19.60
CA ALA A 245 -4.87 -12.35 -20.08
C ALA A 245 -4.10 -13.67 -20.09
N ILE A 246 -3.06 -13.74 -20.92
CA ILE A 246 -2.22 -14.93 -21.11
C ILE A 246 -0.74 -14.54 -20.98
N PRO A 247 0.05 -15.22 -20.12
CA PRO A 247 1.46 -14.90 -19.95
C PRO A 247 2.31 -15.50 -21.07
N ASP A 248 3.53 -15.01 -21.21
CA ASP A 248 4.56 -15.60 -22.07
C ASP A 248 5.23 -16.84 -21.45
N GLY A 249 4.94 -17.14 -20.18
CA GLY A 249 5.49 -18.28 -19.47
C GLY A 249 6.87 -18.05 -18.86
N GLU A 250 7.44 -16.85 -18.99
CA GLU A 250 8.79 -16.55 -18.49
C GLU A 250 9.83 -17.60 -18.90
N THR A 251 9.76 -18.11 -20.14
CA THR A 251 10.58 -19.24 -20.58
C THR A 251 12.08 -18.93 -20.62
N GLY A 252 12.91 -19.97 -20.57
CA GLY A 252 14.37 -19.85 -20.67
C GLY A 252 15.04 -19.47 -19.34
N ASP A 253 15.92 -18.46 -19.39
CA ASP A 253 16.64 -17.92 -18.23
C ASP A 253 15.72 -17.28 -17.18
N ARG A 254 14.55 -16.79 -17.61
CA ARG A 254 13.52 -16.20 -16.75
C ARG A 254 12.65 -17.21 -16.00
N LEU A 255 12.80 -18.52 -16.23
CA LEU A 255 11.85 -19.51 -15.72
C LEU A 255 11.87 -19.63 -14.18
N ASP A 256 13.01 -19.32 -13.54
CA ASP A 256 13.10 -19.17 -12.07
C ASP A 256 12.93 -17.72 -11.60
N TRP A 257 12.09 -16.96 -12.29
CA TRP A 257 11.60 -15.65 -11.88
C TRP A 257 12.69 -14.57 -11.76
N THR A 258 13.32 -14.40 -10.59
CA THR A 258 14.33 -13.35 -10.35
C THR A 258 15.77 -13.82 -10.52
N THR A 259 16.02 -15.13 -10.69
CA THR A 259 17.37 -15.70 -10.79
C THR A 259 18.19 -15.06 -11.91
N PHE A 260 17.57 -14.79 -13.08
CA PHE A 260 18.25 -14.12 -14.19
C PHE A 260 18.70 -12.69 -13.86
N GLN A 261 18.07 -12.01 -12.88
CA GLN A 261 18.51 -10.68 -12.43
C GLN A 261 19.86 -10.75 -11.72
N ALA A 262 20.11 -11.80 -10.93
CA ALA A 262 21.42 -12.01 -10.30
C ALA A 262 22.53 -12.10 -11.35
N VAL A 263 22.28 -12.87 -12.41
CA VAL A 263 23.25 -13.14 -13.48
C VAL A 263 23.43 -11.95 -14.43
N HIS A 264 22.34 -11.35 -14.90
CA HIS A 264 22.38 -10.35 -15.98
C HIS A 264 22.32 -8.89 -15.51
N VAL A 265 21.89 -8.64 -14.28
CA VAL A 265 21.70 -7.27 -13.75
C VAL A 265 22.65 -6.97 -12.59
N PHE A 266 22.73 -7.84 -11.58
CA PHE A 266 23.54 -7.58 -10.39
C PHE A 266 25.02 -7.89 -10.58
N HIS A 267 25.35 -9.10 -11.06
CA HIS A 267 26.74 -9.52 -11.27
C HIS A 267 27.56 -8.59 -12.19
N PRO A 268 27.05 -8.11 -13.35
CA PRO A 268 27.81 -7.21 -14.22
C PRO A 268 27.79 -5.74 -13.76
N ASN A 269 27.06 -5.39 -12.69
CA ASN A 269 26.91 -4.00 -12.28
C ASN A 269 28.23 -3.44 -11.70
N PRO A 270 28.76 -2.33 -12.25
CA PRO A 270 30.03 -1.77 -11.77
C PRO A 270 29.94 -1.20 -10.35
N GLY A 271 28.74 -0.85 -9.87
CA GLY A 271 28.49 -0.36 -8.52
C GLY A 271 28.36 -1.47 -7.46
N LEU A 272 28.30 -2.74 -7.88
CA LEU A 272 28.13 -3.89 -6.99
C LEU A 272 29.35 -4.79 -6.99
N GLU A 273 29.55 -5.49 -5.88
CA GLU A 273 30.57 -6.53 -5.71
C GLU A 273 29.89 -7.86 -5.41
N THR A 274 30.28 -8.90 -6.15
CA THR A 274 29.91 -10.29 -5.83
C THR A 274 30.69 -10.75 -4.61
N VAL A 275 29.95 -11.00 -3.53
CA VAL A 275 30.47 -11.56 -2.27
C VAL A 275 30.54 -13.08 -2.37
N SER A 276 29.51 -13.70 -2.94
CA SER A 276 29.42 -15.13 -3.17
C SER A 276 28.86 -15.42 -4.55
N GLN A 277 29.44 -16.42 -5.22
CA GLN A 277 28.96 -16.99 -6.47
C GLN A 277 28.74 -18.50 -6.24
N PRO A 278 27.55 -19.04 -6.60
CA PRO A 278 27.27 -20.46 -6.44
C PRO A 278 28.27 -21.33 -7.21
N ALA A 279 28.73 -22.42 -6.60
CA ALA A 279 29.65 -23.34 -7.28
C ALA A 279 28.98 -24.04 -8.47
N SER A 280 27.70 -24.41 -8.31
CA SER A 280 26.88 -25.04 -9.35
C SER A 280 26.71 -24.16 -10.60
N PHE A 281 26.76 -22.83 -10.45
CA PHE A 281 26.72 -21.91 -11.59
C PHE A 281 27.95 -22.07 -12.49
N ALA A 282 29.12 -22.40 -11.93
CA ALA A 282 30.32 -22.63 -12.74
C ALA A 282 30.23 -23.91 -13.58
N ASP A 283 29.40 -24.88 -13.16
CA ASP A 283 29.23 -26.17 -13.83
C ASP A 283 28.26 -26.07 -15.03
N ASP A 284 27.21 -25.26 -14.91
CA ASP A 284 26.25 -24.99 -16.00
C ASP A 284 25.74 -23.54 -15.97
N PRO A 285 26.50 -22.56 -16.47
CA PRO A 285 26.10 -21.14 -16.41
C PRO A 285 24.81 -20.81 -17.17
N ASP A 286 24.54 -21.54 -18.25
CA ASP A 286 23.40 -21.28 -19.14
C ASP A 286 22.11 -21.97 -18.66
N GLY A 287 22.25 -23.05 -17.88
CA GLY A 287 21.13 -23.80 -17.29
C GLY A 287 21.03 -23.69 -15.78
N TRP A 288 21.82 -22.83 -15.13
CA TRP A 288 21.91 -22.77 -13.68
C TRP A 288 20.56 -22.43 -13.04
N ARG A 289 20.17 -23.27 -12.08
CA ARG A 289 19.02 -23.06 -11.20
C ARG A 289 19.44 -23.29 -9.75
N PRO A 290 19.08 -22.39 -8.81
CA PRO A 290 19.41 -22.56 -7.40
C PRO A 290 18.71 -23.80 -6.85
N SER A 291 19.49 -24.70 -6.27
CA SER A 291 19.00 -25.91 -5.60
C SER A 291 18.70 -25.69 -4.11
N ASP A 292 19.24 -24.61 -3.53
CA ASP A 292 19.06 -24.22 -2.14
C ASP A 292 19.06 -22.68 -2.02
N LEU A 293 18.35 -22.13 -1.02
CA LEU A 293 18.21 -20.68 -0.86
C LEU A 293 19.44 -20.00 -0.25
N GLU A 294 20.26 -20.72 0.51
CA GLU A 294 21.37 -20.17 1.27
C GLU A 294 22.72 -20.66 0.75
N GLU A 295 22.83 -21.96 0.50
CA GLU A 295 24.10 -22.59 0.10
C GLU A 295 24.37 -22.47 -1.41
N ASP A 296 23.32 -22.31 -2.22
CA ASP A 296 23.38 -22.25 -3.68
C ASP A 296 22.82 -20.93 -4.22
N ALA A 297 23.19 -19.81 -3.60
CA ALA A 297 22.71 -18.47 -3.95
C ALA A 297 23.85 -17.48 -4.23
N TRP A 298 23.55 -16.50 -5.08
CA TRP A 298 24.42 -15.35 -5.30
C TRP A 298 24.28 -14.37 -4.13
N LEU A 299 25.39 -13.80 -3.68
CA LEU A 299 25.37 -12.71 -2.71
C LEU A 299 26.14 -11.52 -3.23
N PHE A 300 25.55 -10.33 -3.07
CA PHE A 300 26.15 -9.08 -3.50
C PHE A 300 26.19 -8.07 -2.36
N ARG A 301 27.09 -7.11 -2.49
CA ARG A 301 27.17 -5.90 -1.67
C ARG A 301 27.41 -4.67 -2.54
N VAL A 302 27.07 -3.50 -2.05
CA VAL A 302 27.39 -2.25 -2.76
C VAL A 302 28.86 -1.91 -2.53
N ARG A 303 29.58 -1.53 -3.60
CA ARG A 303 31.01 -1.19 -3.47
C ARG A 303 31.22 0.04 -2.60
N ASP A 304 32.34 0.05 -1.88
CA ASP A 304 32.79 1.20 -1.09
C ASP A 304 32.83 2.49 -1.93
N GLY A 305 32.26 3.57 -1.39
CA GLY A 305 32.25 4.89 -2.02
C GLY A 305 31.19 5.08 -3.12
N VAL A 306 30.48 4.03 -3.53
CA VAL A 306 29.23 4.18 -4.30
C VAL A 306 28.17 4.68 -3.33
N ALA A 307 27.37 5.67 -3.70
CA ALA A 307 26.25 6.16 -2.86
C ALA A 307 24.94 5.39 -3.16
N MET A 308 24.67 5.11 -4.43
CA MET A 308 23.54 4.30 -4.87
C MET A 308 23.93 3.65 -6.22
N PRO A 309 23.71 2.34 -6.42
CA PRO A 309 23.99 1.71 -7.71
C PRO A 309 23.05 2.22 -8.81
N HIS A 310 23.48 2.12 -10.06
CA HIS A 310 22.68 2.52 -11.22
C HIS A 310 22.32 1.29 -12.05
N PHE A 311 21.08 1.22 -12.52
CA PHE A 311 20.58 0.15 -13.38
C PHE A 311 19.98 0.78 -14.65
N ASP A 312 20.60 0.51 -15.80
CA ASP A 312 20.16 1.05 -17.09
C ASP A 312 18.95 0.29 -17.65
N ARG A 313 19.03 -1.04 -17.64
CA ARG A 313 17.99 -1.96 -18.14
C ARG A 313 17.89 -3.17 -17.23
N LEU A 314 16.66 -3.62 -17.01
CA LEU A 314 16.39 -4.83 -16.22
C LEU A 314 16.13 -6.06 -17.09
N GLY A 315 15.91 -5.88 -18.39
CA GLY A 315 15.75 -6.97 -19.37
C GLY A 315 14.32 -7.46 -19.56
N TYR A 316 13.36 -6.94 -18.78
CA TYR A 316 11.95 -7.36 -18.87
C TYR A 316 11.28 -6.83 -20.14
N VAL A 317 11.59 -5.60 -20.57
CA VAL A 317 10.94 -5.00 -21.75
C VAL A 317 11.33 -5.75 -23.02
N GLU A 318 12.61 -6.09 -23.16
CA GLU A 318 13.12 -6.79 -24.33
C GLU A 318 12.44 -8.15 -24.51
N ALA A 319 12.37 -8.94 -23.43
CA ALA A 319 11.69 -10.24 -23.44
C ALA A 319 10.17 -10.13 -23.70
N ALA A 320 9.52 -9.12 -23.11
CA ALA A 320 8.09 -8.88 -23.30
C ALA A 320 7.76 -8.46 -24.74
N VAL A 321 8.61 -7.65 -25.39
CA VAL A 321 8.40 -7.21 -26.78
C VAL A 321 8.54 -8.39 -27.74
N GLU A 322 9.55 -9.23 -27.57
CA GLU A 322 9.72 -10.45 -28.36
C GLU A 322 8.50 -11.38 -28.23
N SER A 323 8.07 -11.64 -27.00
CA SER A 323 6.92 -12.50 -26.73
C SER A 323 5.60 -11.89 -27.20
N TYR A 324 5.48 -10.56 -27.20
CA TYR A 324 4.29 -9.86 -27.71
C TYR A 324 4.12 -10.01 -29.23
N GLU A 325 5.22 -10.09 -29.99
CA GLU A 325 5.13 -10.39 -31.43
C GLU A 325 4.51 -11.77 -31.68
N ILE A 326 4.95 -12.78 -30.94
CA ILE A 326 4.39 -14.14 -30.97
C ILE A 326 2.90 -14.13 -30.60
N PHE A 327 2.55 -13.46 -29.50
CA PHE A 327 1.15 -13.31 -29.06
C PHE A 327 0.26 -12.72 -30.17
N ARG A 328 0.73 -11.68 -30.85
CA ARG A 328 -0.02 -11.04 -31.94
C ARG A 328 -0.24 -11.97 -33.11
N GLU A 329 0.79 -12.73 -33.50
CA GLU A 329 0.71 -13.71 -34.58
C GLU A 329 -0.30 -14.81 -34.25
N LEU A 330 -0.19 -15.43 -33.07
CA LEU A 330 -1.10 -16.48 -32.60
C LEU A 330 -2.55 -16.00 -32.49
N ARG A 331 -2.77 -14.79 -31.96
CA ARG A 331 -4.11 -14.17 -31.89
C ARG A 331 -4.68 -13.88 -33.28
N SER A 332 -3.84 -13.40 -34.21
CA SER A 332 -4.28 -13.11 -35.58
C SER A 332 -4.61 -14.37 -36.39
N ALA A 333 -3.95 -15.49 -36.08
CA ALA A 333 -4.23 -16.81 -36.63
C ALA A 333 -5.46 -17.49 -35.99
N GLY A 334 -6.03 -16.89 -34.93
CA GLY A 334 -7.18 -17.43 -34.20
C GLY A 334 -6.83 -18.48 -33.14
N GLY A 335 -5.55 -18.68 -32.83
CA GLY A 335 -5.09 -19.57 -31.75
C GLY A 335 -5.36 -19.01 -30.35
N ILE A 336 -5.41 -17.68 -30.21
CA ILE A 336 -5.78 -16.98 -28.98
C ILE A 336 -7.09 -16.22 -29.21
N PRO A 337 -8.09 -16.32 -28.31
CA PRO A 337 -9.33 -15.57 -28.45
C PRO A 337 -9.10 -14.05 -28.48
N ALA A 338 -9.83 -13.33 -29.34
CA ALA A 338 -9.60 -11.91 -29.61
C ALA A 338 -9.73 -10.99 -28.36
N GLY A 339 -10.46 -11.43 -27.32
CA GLY A 339 -10.64 -10.69 -26.08
C GLY A 339 -9.54 -10.89 -25.03
N VAL A 340 -8.63 -11.84 -25.24
CA VAL A 340 -7.51 -12.12 -24.31
C VAL A 340 -6.39 -11.10 -24.56
N ARG A 341 -5.83 -10.58 -23.47
CA ARG A 341 -4.70 -9.65 -23.46
C ARG A 341 -3.36 -10.38 -23.24
N PHE A 342 -2.27 -9.73 -23.60
CA PHE A 342 -0.92 -10.18 -23.29
C PHE A 342 -0.53 -9.80 -21.86
N GLN A 343 -0.12 -10.78 -21.06
CA GLN A 343 0.31 -10.58 -19.67
C GLN A 343 1.82 -10.57 -19.55
N VAL A 344 2.34 -9.55 -18.86
CA VAL A 344 3.74 -9.45 -18.45
C VAL A 344 3.79 -9.53 -16.93
N SER A 345 4.39 -10.60 -16.41
CA SER A 345 4.67 -10.75 -14.99
C SER A 345 6.01 -10.09 -14.65
N LEU A 346 6.02 -9.27 -13.60
CA LEU A 346 7.18 -8.53 -13.13
C LEU A 346 7.31 -8.73 -11.62
N PRO A 347 8.51 -9.01 -11.08
CA PRO A 347 8.70 -9.01 -9.64
C PRO A 347 8.50 -7.60 -9.09
N ALA A 348 7.85 -7.50 -7.93
CA ALA A 348 7.91 -6.29 -7.14
C ALA A 348 9.37 -6.02 -6.72
N PRO A 349 9.80 -4.75 -6.55
CA PRO A 349 11.20 -4.42 -6.32
C PRO A 349 11.83 -5.13 -5.11
N GLN A 350 11.11 -5.21 -3.99
CA GLN A 350 11.60 -5.92 -2.81
C GLN A 350 11.74 -7.42 -3.08
N SER A 351 10.82 -8.00 -3.84
CA SER A 351 10.93 -9.36 -4.36
C SER A 351 12.15 -9.61 -5.27
N ALA A 352 12.53 -8.65 -6.10
CA ALA A 352 13.70 -8.78 -6.98
C ALA A 352 15.04 -8.63 -6.26
N VAL A 353 15.07 -7.96 -5.11
CA VAL A 353 16.31 -7.56 -4.42
C VAL A 353 16.59 -8.40 -3.18
N SER A 354 15.60 -8.64 -2.31
CA SER A 354 15.83 -9.03 -0.91
C SER A 354 16.63 -10.33 -0.73
N TRP A 355 16.50 -11.28 -1.65
CA TRP A 355 17.22 -12.55 -1.58
C TRP A 355 18.74 -12.40 -1.82
N TRP A 356 19.17 -11.39 -2.58
CA TRP A 356 20.55 -11.30 -3.05
C TRP A 356 21.46 -10.40 -2.20
N PHE A 357 20.86 -9.66 -1.26
CA PHE A 357 21.52 -8.64 -0.43
C PHE A 357 21.17 -8.83 1.03
N HIS A 358 22.08 -9.45 1.80
CA HIS A 358 21.85 -9.75 3.23
C HIS A 358 22.29 -8.62 4.17
N ASP A 359 23.07 -7.65 3.70
CA ASP A 359 23.36 -6.44 4.46
C ASP A 359 22.18 -5.46 4.34
N PRO A 360 21.54 -5.03 5.46
CA PRO A 360 20.33 -4.21 5.40
C PRO A 360 20.54 -2.84 4.74
N ASP A 361 21.69 -2.19 4.96
CA ASP A 361 21.96 -0.87 4.40
C ASP A 361 22.13 -0.96 2.87
N ASP A 362 22.83 -2.00 2.40
CA ASP A 362 22.97 -2.28 0.98
C ASP A 362 21.63 -2.68 0.34
N ALA A 363 20.84 -3.52 1.01
CA ALA A 363 19.52 -3.92 0.55
C ALA A 363 18.60 -2.70 0.36
N ASP A 364 18.58 -1.74 1.29
CA ASP A 364 17.76 -0.52 1.18
C ASP A 364 18.19 0.37 0.02
N ARG A 365 19.51 0.53 -0.16
CA ARG A 365 20.08 1.35 -1.25
C ARG A 365 19.82 0.73 -2.62
N VAL A 366 19.97 -0.58 -2.73
CA VAL A 366 19.69 -1.33 -3.97
C VAL A 366 18.20 -1.34 -4.25
N ASN A 367 17.35 -1.57 -3.25
CA ASN A 367 15.89 -1.50 -3.39
C ASN A 367 15.43 -0.15 -3.93
N THR A 368 15.98 0.94 -3.40
CA THR A 368 15.67 2.29 -3.86
C THR A 368 16.07 2.48 -5.34
N ALA A 369 17.29 2.11 -5.70
CA ALA A 369 17.79 2.18 -7.07
C ALA A 369 16.98 1.32 -8.04
N TYR A 370 16.69 0.08 -7.65
CA TYR A 370 15.95 -0.89 -8.44
C TYR A 370 14.49 -0.47 -8.63
N THR A 371 13.84 0.09 -7.60
CA THR A 371 12.47 0.63 -7.69
C THR A 371 12.37 1.73 -8.75
N LEU A 372 13.35 2.64 -8.79
CA LEU A 372 13.40 3.71 -9.79
C LEU A 372 13.65 3.15 -11.20
N ALA A 373 14.53 2.15 -11.32
CA ALA A 373 14.80 1.48 -12.59
C ALA A 373 13.56 0.73 -13.09
N MET A 374 12.85 0.00 -12.23
CA MET A 374 11.61 -0.72 -12.54
C MET A 374 10.49 0.23 -12.98
N ALA A 375 10.34 1.40 -12.34
CA ALA A 375 9.41 2.42 -12.82
C ALA A 375 9.78 2.95 -14.21
N GLY A 376 11.08 3.01 -14.54
CA GLY A 376 11.58 3.26 -15.89
C GLY A 376 11.24 2.13 -16.87
N GLU A 377 11.44 0.88 -16.45
CA GLU A 377 11.14 -0.36 -17.18
C GLU A 377 9.67 -0.41 -17.61
N VAL A 378 8.76 -0.22 -16.65
CA VAL A 378 7.30 -0.20 -16.87
C VAL A 378 6.89 0.91 -17.85
N ARG A 379 7.51 2.09 -17.76
CA ARG A 379 7.25 3.17 -18.70
C ARG A 379 7.65 2.78 -20.12
N ARG A 380 8.81 2.14 -20.29
CA ARG A 380 9.27 1.63 -21.59
C ARG A 380 8.34 0.52 -22.11
N LEU A 381 7.87 -0.36 -21.22
CA LEU A 381 6.90 -1.42 -21.55
C LEU A 381 5.60 -0.83 -22.11
N CYS A 382 5.03 0.16 -21.42
CA CYS A 382 3.80 0.83 -21.85
C CYS A 382 3.98 1.62 -23.17
N GLN A 383 5.20 2.05 -23.49
CA GLN A 383 5.51 2.67 -24.79
C GLN A 383 5.65 1.65 -25.93
N ALA A 384 6.08 0.43 -25.61
CA ALA A 384 6.35 -0.61 -26.59
C ALA A 384 5.13 -1.46 -26.94
N ILE A 385 4.22 -1.67 -25.98
CA ILE A 385 3.03 -2.52 -26.14
C ILE A 385 1.76 -1.66 -26.05
N PRO A 386 0.82 -1.77 -27.00
CA PRO A 386 -0.47 -1.09 -26.94
C PRO A 386 -1.21 -1.34 -25.61
N HIS A 387 -1.66 -0.27 -24.96
CA HIS A 387 -2.22 -0.37 -23.61
C HIS A 387 -3.45 -1.29 -23.52
N ASP A 388 -4.27 -1.33 -24.57
CA ASP A 388 -5.46 -2.19 -24.64
C ASP A 388 -5.13 -3.69 -24.79
N ASP A 389 -3.90 -4.02 -25.15
CA ASP A 389 -3.41 -5.39 -25.22
C ASP A 389 -2.57 -5.78 -24.00
N LEU A 390 -2.18 -4.83 -23.14
CA LEU A 390 -1.25 -5.07 -22.03
C LEU A 390 -1.97 -5.34 -20.71
N THR A 391 -1.51 -6.39 -20.03
CA THR A 391 -1.76 -6.69 -18.62
C THR A 391 -0.43 -6.80 -17.90
N ILE A 392 -0.27 -6.11 -16.77
CA ILE A 392 0.91 -6.21 -15.91
C ILE A 392 0.50 -6.89 -14.61
N GLN A 393 1.23 -7.93 -14.23
CA GLN A 393 1.13 -8.57 -12.93
C GLN A 393 2.37 -8.27 -12.11
N TRP A 394 2.17 -7.74 -10.91
CA TRP A 394 3.23 -7.63 -9.91
C TRP A 394 3.30 -8.89 -9.06
N ASP A 395 4.43 -9.58 -9.08
CA ASP A 395 4.68 -10.74 -8.24
C ASP A 395 5.32 -10.30 -6.93
N ALA A 396 4.57 -10.48 -5.84
CA ALA A 396 4.91 -10.01 -4.50
C ALA A 396 5.11 -11.21 -3.56
N CYS A 397 6.30 -11.82 -3.62
CA CYS A 397 6.71 -12.94 -2.76
C CYS A 397 7.32 -12.44 -1.45
N TRP A 398 8.44 -11.73 -1.52
CA TRP A 398 9.16 -11.27 -0.33
C TRP A 398 8.35 -10.28 0.49
N GLU A 399 7.51 -9.47 -0.17
CA GLU A 399 6.54 -8.60 0.46
C GLU A 399 5.57 -9.38 1.35
N THR A 400 5.29 -10.64 1.04
CA THR A 400 4.45 -11.55 1.84
C THR A 400 5.28 -12.31 2.88
N VAL A 401 6.52 -12.68 2.56
CA VAL A 401 7.44 -13.47 3.41
C VAL A 401 8.03 -12.65 4.57
N VAL A 402 8.43 -11.39 4.34
CA VAL A 402 9.09 -10.51 5.34
C VAL A 402 8.19 -10.23 6.55
N PHE A 403 6.89 -10.50 6.47
CA PHE A 403 5.96 -10.47 7.63
C PHE A 403 6.17 -11.56 8.68
N ASN A 404 7.12 -12.48 8.48
CA ASN A 404 7.29 -13.65 9.34
C ASN A 404 8.57 -13.67 10.17
N ASP A 405 9.43 -12.65 10.03
CA ASP A 405 10.75 -12.64 10.68
C ASP A 405 11.54 -13.94 10.45
N LEU A 406 11.35 -14.59 9.29
CA LEU A 406 11.91 -15.91 9.00
C LEU A 406 13.43 -15.94 8.96
N PHE A 407 14.03 -14.80 8.58
CA PHE A 407 15.45 -14.71 8.32
C PHE A 407 16.04 -13.61 9.22
N ASP A 408 17.11 -13.95 9.93
CA ASP A 408 17.83 -13.02 10.80
C ASP A 408 18.39 -11.79 10.04
N TRP A 409 18.54 -11.92 8.72
CA TRP A 409 19.00 -10.88 7.80
C TRP A 409 17.87 -10.10 7.12
N ALA A 410 16.59 -10.43 7.37
CA ALA A 410 15.48 -9.67 6.81
C ALA A 410 15.59 -8.20 7.23
N PRO A 411 15.35 -7.23 6.32
CA PRO A 411 15.61 -5.84 6.67
C PRO A 411 14.66 -5.41 7.80
N ALA A 412 15.13 -4.57 8.71
CA ALA A 412 14.40 -4.20 9.93
C ALA A 412 13.25 -3.18 9.67
N GLY A 413 12.32 -3.06 10.62
CA GLY A 413 11.22 -2.08 10.57
C GLY A 413 9.93 -2.59 9.91
N ASP A 414 8.91 -1.74 9.79
CA ASP A 414 7.58 -2.14 9.29
C ASP A 414 7.62 -2.54 7.80
N PRO A 415 7.32 -3.80 7.43
CA PRO A 415 7.29 -4.24 6.04
C PRO A 415 6.23 -3.50 5.21
N MET A 416 5.09 -3.12 5.81
CA MET A 416 4.08 -2.30 5.12
C MET A 416 4.60 -0.92 4.76
N GLY A 417 5.36 -0.29 5.66
CA GLY A 417 6.03 0.98 5.37
C GLY A 417 6.94 0.92 4.15
N ARG A 418 7.69 -0.17 3.97
CA ARG A 418 8.58 -0.36 2.80
C ARG A 418 7.80 -0.57 1.51
N ILE A 419 6.80 -1.45 1.54
CA ILE A 419 5.90 -1.69 0.39
C ILE A 419 5.17 -0.38 0.02
N ALA A 420 4.80 0.44 1.00
CA ALA A 420 4.17 1.75 0.79
C ALA A 420 5.02 2.72 -0.02
N LEU A 421 6.35 2.70 0.17
CA LEU A 421 7.26 3.59 -0.54
C LEU A 421 7.44 3.17 -2.01
N GLN A 422 7.35 1.88 -2.32
CA GLN A 422 7.59 1.34 -3.66
C GLN A 422 6.33 1.31 -4.53
N THR A 423 5.20 0.93 -3.95
CA THR A 423 3.94 0.64 -4.67
C THR A 423 3.47 1.80 -5.57
N PRO A 424 3.41 3.07 -5.09
CA PRO A 424 3.02 4.19 -5.95
C PRO A 424 4.05 4.49 -7.03
N VAL A 425 5.35 4.31 -6.74
CA VAL A 425 6.44 4.64 -7.68
C VAL A 425 6.38 3.76 -8.92
N ILE A 426 6.15 2.47 -8.76
CA ILE A 426 6.07 1.50 -9.87
C ILE A 426 4.71 1.51 -10.58
N SER A 427 3.64 1.94 -9.90
CA SER A 427 2.25 1.79 -10.41
C SER A 427 1.61 3.06 -10.93
N MET A 428 1.89 4.23 -10.33
CA MET A 428 1.14 5.47 -10.61
C MET A 428 1.30 5.95 -12.06
N GLY A 429 2.45 5.66 -12.68
CA GLY A 429 2.76 6.05 -14.06
C GLY A 429 2.14 5.15 -15.14
N ILE A 430 1.46 4.07 -14.77
CA ILE A 430 0.86 3.12 -15.71
C ILE A 430 -0.46 3.68 -16.25
N PRO A 431 -0.67 3.74 -17.58
CA PRO A 431 -1.93 4.19 -18.18
C PRO A 431 -3.16 3.41 -17.70
N ASP A 432 -4.31 4.08 -17.58
CA ASP A 432 -5.53 3.47 -17.02
C ASP A 432 -6.16 2.37 -17.89
N GLU A 433 -5.78 2.31 -19.17
CA GLU A 433 -6.14 1.25 -20.12
C GLU A 433 -5.42 -0.07 -19.85
N VAL A 434 -4.21 -0.03 -19.27
CA VAL A 434 -3.44 -1.22 -18.91
C VAL A 434 -4.09 -1.87 -17.68
N ILE A 435 -4.34 -3.18 -17.76
CA ILE A 435 -4.81 -3.96 -16.61
C ILE A 435 -3.61 -4.17 -15.68
N VAL A 436 -3.73 -3.83 -14.41
CA VAL A 436 -2.68 -4.09 -13.41
C VAL A 436 -3.24 -4.91 -12.27
N GLY A 437 -2.53 -5.97 -11.89
CA GLY A 437 -2.86 -6.73 -10.69
C GLY A 437 -1.64 -7.17 -9.91
N TYR A 438 -1.89 -7.80 -8.78
CA TYR A 438 -0.87 -8.36 -7.89
C TYR A 438 -1.09 -9.85 -7.70
N HIS A 439 -0.02 -10.63 -7.82
CA HIS A 439 0.06 -12.00 -7.34
C HIS A 439 0.79 -11.99 -5.99
N PHE A 440 0.11 -12.43 -4.93
CA PHE A 440 0.76 -12.65 -3.65
C PHE A 440 1.28 -14.08 -3.61
N CYS A 441 2.52 -14.24 -3.15
CA CYS A 441 3.21 -15.52 -3.16
C CYS A 441 3.87 -15.75 -1.80
N TYR A 442 3.90 -16.99 -1.29
CA TYR A 442 4.73 -17.35 -0.14
C TYR A 442 6.10 -17.92 -0.57
N GLY A 443 6.34 -18.00 -1.88
CA GLY A 443 7.50 -18.64 -2.49
C GLY A 443 7.43 -20.16 -2.40
N SER A 444 8.04 -20.85 -3.35
CA SER A 444 8.13 -22.31 -3.36
C SER A 444 9.52 -22.78 -3.78
N MET A 445 10.04 -23.81 -3.14
CA MET A 445 11.15 -24.62 -3.64
C MET A 445 10.77 -26.09 -3.50
N HIS A 446 11.00 -26.89 -4.55
CA HIS A 446 10.64 -28.31 -4.59
C HIS A 446 9.18 -28.60 -4.22
N ASP A 447 8.24 -27.75 -4.68
CA ASP A 447 6.80 -27.86 -4.41
C ASP A 447 6.40 -27.71 -2.92
N GLU A 448 7.29 -27.17 -2.07
CA GLU A 448 6.99 -26.77 -0.69
C GLU A 448 7.13 -25.25 -0.51
N HIS A 449 6.23 -24.63 0.27
CA HIS A 449 6.31 -23.20 0.56
C HIS A 449 7.46 -22.88 1.52
N PHE A 450 8.02 -21.67 1.41
CA PHE A 450 8.89 -21.16 2.48
C PHE A 450 8.15 -21.06 3.81
N ILE A 451 6.82 -20.86 3.77
CA ILE A 451 5.93 -20.79 4.91
C ILE A 451 4.57 -21.33 4.52
N GLU A 452 4.05 -22.26 5.31
CA GLU A 452 2.66 -22.66 5.22
C GLU A 452 1.76 -21.64 5.94
N PRO A 453 0.97 -20.82 5.23
CA PRO A 453 0.12 -19.83 5.86
C PRO A 453 -0.97 -20.49 6.70
N ALA A 454 -1.21 -19.94 7.89
CA ALA A 454 -2.31 -20.39 8.75
C ALA A 454 -3.69 -19.98 8.22
N ASP A 455 -3.78 -18.81 7.59
CA ASP A 455 -4.99 -18.24 6.97
C ASP A 455 -4.63 -17.15 5.93
N LEU A 456 -5.65 -16.58 5.29
CA LEU A 456 -5.51 -15.50 4.28
C LEU A 456 -5.35 -14.07 4.86
N ALA A 457 -5.21 -13.87 6.17
CA ALA A 457 -5.28 -12.53 6.78
C ALA A 457 -4.22 -11.58 6.24
N ARG A 458 -3.02 -12.08 5.95
CA ARG A 458 -1.93 -11.26 5.39
C ARG A 458 -2.15 -10.92 3.92
N CYS A 459 -2.59 -11.87 3.11
CA CYS A 459 -2.98 -11.57 1.72
C CYS A 459 -4.12 -10.54 1.69
N VAL A 460 -5.08 -10.61 2.62
CA VAL A 460 -6.15 -9.61 2.76
C VAL A 460 -5.62 -8.25 3.20
N ALA A 461 -4.68 -8.21 4.15
CA ALA A 461 -4.03 -6.97 4.58
C ALA A 461 -3.25 -6.32 3.42
N LEU A 462 -2.47 -7.11 2.67
CA LEU A 462 -1.68 -6.65 1.54
C LEU A 462 -2.58 -6.22 0.37
N ALA A 463 -3.66 -6.96 0.06
CA ALA A 463 -4.66 -6.57 -0.93
C ALA A 463 -5.29 -5.21 -0.60
N ASN A 464 -5.74 -5.06 0.64
CA ASN A 464 -6.27 -3.79 1.13
C ASN A 464 -5.23 -2.68 1.03
N PHE A 465 -3.97 -2.99 1.33
CA PHE A 465 -2.90 -2.02 1.25
C PHE A 465 -2.64 -1.57 -0.19
N VAL A 466 -2.28 -2.49 -1.10
CA VAL A 466 -1.87 -2.14 -2.47
C VAL A 466 -3.02 -1.47 -3.22
N VAL A 467 -4.24 -2.01 -3.14
CA VAL A 467 -5.40 -1.47 -3.87
C VAL A 467 -5.71 -0.03 -3.44
N ASN A 468 -5.53 0.31 -2.16
CA ASN A 468 -5.84 1.64 -1.64
C ASN A 468 -4.64 2.62 -1.70
N ASN A 469 -3.42 2.14 -1.99
CA ASN A 469 -2.20 2.96 -1.94
C ASN A 469 -1.41 3.03 -3.26
N SER A 470 -1.74 2.25 -4.29
CA SER A 470 -1.01 2.28 -5.58
C SER A 470 -1.08 3.60 -6.35
N GLY A 471 -1.93 4.55 -5.95
CA GLY A 471 -2.14 5.83 -6.64
C GLY A 471 -2.93 5.71 -7.96
N ARG A 472 -3.23 4.49 -8.39
CA ARG A 472 -4.05 4.15 -9.55
C ARG A 472 -4.99 2.98 -9.25
N ARG A 473 -5.88 2.67 -10.20
CA ARG A 473 -6.74 1.49 -10.11
C ARG A 473 -5.89 0.21 -10.17
N ILE A 474 -6.14 -0.71 -9.25
CA ILE A 474 -5.70 -2.10 -9.33
C ILE A 474 -6.90 -2.95 -9.74
N ASP A 475 -6.75 -3.68 -10.84
CA ASP A 475 -7.83 -4.41 -11.51
C ASP A 475 -8.04 -5.81 -10.91
N PHE A 476 -6.97 -6.47 -10.45
CA PHE A 476 -7.08 -7.76 -9.77
C PHE A 476 -6.02 -7.99 -8.69
N VAL A 477 -6.32 -8.90 -7.78
CA VAL A 477 -5.36 -9.52 -6.85
C VAL A 477 -5.51 -11.03 -6.91
N HIS A 478 -4.42 -11.75 -6.75
CA HIS A 478 -4.39 -13.20 -6.62
C HIS A 478 -3.86 -13.58 -5.22
N MET A 479 -4.47 -14.59 -4.60
CA MET A 479 -4.06 -15.12 -3.30
C MET A 479 -3.83 -16.64 -3.40
N PRO A 480 -2.69 -17.16 -2.89
CA PRO A 480 -2.36 -18.57 -2.92
C PRO A 480 -3.20 -19.33 -1.88
N VAL A 481 -3.48 -20.61 -2.14
CA VAL A 481 -4.26 -21.48 -1.24
C VAL A 481 -3.63 -22.88 -1.27
N PRO A 482 -2.98 -23.31 -0.17
CA PRO A 482 -2.35 -24.62 -0.10
C PRO A 482 -3.37 -25.74 -0.32
N ILE A 483 -2.90 -26.86 -0.87
CA ILE A 483 -3.77 -27.96 -1.31
C ILE A 483 -4.68 -28.51 -0.19
N ASP A 484 -4.19 -28.51 1.05
CA ASP A 484 -4.87 -29.02 2.24
C ASP A 484 -5.89 -28.05 2.86
N ARG A 485 -6.04 -26.84 2.30
CA ARG A 485 -6.91 -25.77 2.84
C ARG A 485 -8.28 -25.74 2.18
N ASP A 486 -9.21 -26.50 2.76
CA ASP A 486 -10.64 -26.45 2.44
C ASP A 486 -11.51 -26.00 3.65
N ASP A 487 -10.88 -25.45 4.67
CA ASP A 487 -11.50 -25.11 5.95
C ASP A 487 -11.95 -23.64 6.07
N ASP A 488 -13.00 -23.40 6.87
CA ASP A 488 -13.56 -22.05 7.07
C ASP A 488 -12.57 -21.08 7.75
N ALA A 489 -11.64 -21.58 8.57
CA ALA A 489 -10.73 -20.71 9.31
C ALA A 489 -9.75 -20.02 8.34
N TYR A 490 -9.21 -20.79 7.40
CA TYR A 490 -8.30 -20.30 6.36
C TYR A 490 -8.93 -19.18 5.51
N PHE A 491 -10.19 -19.34 5.09
CA PHE A 491 -10.90 -18.38 4.23
C PHE A 491 -11.61 -17.24 4.99
N SER A 492 -11.80 -17.37 6.31
CA SER A 492 -12.51 -16.36 7.12
C SER A 492 -12.01 -14.91 6.96
N PRO A 493 -10.70 -14.65 6.77
CA PRO A 493 -10.19 -13.28 6.63
C PRO A 493 -10.68 -12.57 5.35
N LEU A 494 -11.13 -13.30 4.31
CA LEU A 494 -11.64 -12.70 3.07
C LEU A 494 -12.79 -11.69 3.31
N ARG A 495 -13.52 -11.84 4.42
CA ARG A 495 -14.58 -10.90 4.84
C ARG A 495 -14.05 -9.50 5.17
N GLY A 496 -12.75 -9.36 5.42
CA GLY A 496 -12.07 -8.10 5.69
C GLY A 496 -11.59 -7.35 4.45
N LEU A 497 -11.89 -7.83 3.23
CA LEU A 497 -11.49 -7.16 1.99
C LEU A 497 -12.22 -5.82 1.82
N ARG A 498 -11.43 -4.79 1.52
CA ARG A 498 -11.79 -3.39 1.29
C ARG A 498 -11.14 -2.90 -0.01
N ILE A 499 -11.38 -3.64 -1.08
CA ILE A 499 -10.71 -3.50 -2.38
C ILE A 499 -11.62 -2.98 -3.51
N GLY A 500 -12.84 -2.55 -3.17
CA GLY A 500 -13.79 -2.00 -4.12
C GLY A 500 -14.09 -2.95 -5.28
N GLY A 501 -13.94 -2.47 -6.52
CA GLY A 501 -14.18 -3.24 -7.75
C GLY A 501 -13.01 -4.12 -8.22
N CYS A 502 -11.93 -4.24 -7.44
CA CYS A 502 -10.80 -5.11 -7.74
C CYS A 502 -11.23 -6.58 -7.73
N HIS A 503 -10.88 -7.35 -8.76
CA HIS A 503 -11.25 -8.76 -8.87
C HIS A 503 -10.30 -9.66 -8.06
N VAL A 504 -10.82 -10.66 -7.38
CA VAL A 504 -10.00 -11.62 -6.62
C VAL A 504 -9.89 -12.91 -7.41
N TYR A 505 -8.67 -13.38 -7.62
CA TYR A 505 -8.36 -14.75 -8.02
C TYR A 505 -7.86 -15.53 -6.80
N LEU A 506 -8.34 -16.76 -6.63
CA LEU A 506 -7.86 -17.66 -5.58
C LEU A 506 -7.12 -18.83 -6.22
N GLY A 507 -5.95 -19.15 -5.68
CA GLY A 507 -5.05 -20.23 -6.10
C GLY A 507 -5.55 -21.62 -5.70
N LEU A 508 -6.73 -22.00 -6.18
CA LEU A 508 -7.47 -23.19 -5.75
C LEU A 508 -7.19 -24.42 -6.63
N VAL A 509 -6.25 -24.38 -7.57
CA VAL A 509 -6.03 -25.51 -8.49
C VAL A 509 -4.69 -26.15 -8.22
N HIS A 510 -4.75 -27.47 -8.03
CA HIS A 510 -3.63 -28.37 -7.79
C HIS A 510 -3.77 -29.57 -8.73
N HIS A 511 -2.66 -30.09 -9.24
CA HIS A 511 -2.72 -31.19 -10.22
C HIS A 511 -2.98 -32.54 -9.55
N GLU A 512 -2.65 -32.66 -8.25
CA GLU A 512 -2.67 -33.86 -7.43
C GLU A 512 -4.10 -34.32 -7.13
N ASP A 513 -5.01 -33.37 -6.90
CA ASP A 513 -6.43 -33.66 -6.61
C ASP A 513 -7.40 -33.13 -7.68
N GLY A 514 -6.86 -32.47 -8.71
CA GLY A 514 -7.54 -32.07 -9.93
C GLY A 514 -8.71 -31.11 -9.71
N GLY A 515 -9.61 -31.06 -10.70
CA GLY A 515 -10.79 -30.18 -10.64
C GLY A 515 -11.76 -30.50 -9.50
N ALA A 516 -11.72 -31.74 -8.97
CA ALA A 516 -12.56 -32.14 -7.84
C ALA A 516 -12.10 -31.47 -6.54
N GLY A 517 -10.80 -31.48 -6.24
CA GLY A 517 -10.23 -30.75 -5.11
C GLY A 517 -10.48 -29.24 -5.25
N ALA A 518 -10.24 -28.69 -6.44
CA ALA A 518 -10.56 -27.30 -6.76
C ALA A 518 -11.99 -26.91 -6.38
N LYS A 519 -12.98 -27.71 -6.77
CA LYS A 519 -14.40 -27.47 -6.45
C LYS A 519 -14.69 -27.53 -4.95
N GLN A 520 -14.00 -28.35 -4.18
CA GLN A 520 -14.15 -28.41 -2.72
C GLN A 520 -13.66 -27.12 -2.07
N ARG A 521 -12.45 -26.66 -2.38
CA ARG A 521 -11.90 -25.41 -1.83
C ARG A 521 -12.69 -24.19 -2.31
N MET A 522 -13.18 -24.20 -3.56
CA MET A 522 -14.12 -23.17 -4.05
C MET A 522 -15.41 -23.12 -3.20
N ALA A 523 -15.96 -24.26 -2.79
CA ALA A 523 -17.17 -24.31 -1.98
C ALA A 523 -16.94 -23.77 -0.55
N ALA A 524 -15.75 -23.96 0.01
CA ALA A 524 -15.34 -23.34 1.27
C ALA A 524 -15.19 -21.82 1.11
N ALA A 525 -14.38 -21.36 0.15
CA ALA A 525 -14.13 -19.95 -0.11
C ALA A 525 -15.42 -19.14 -0.37
N ARG A 526 -16.40 -19.71 -1.10
CA ARG A 526 -17.69 -19.06 -1.42
C ARG A 526 -18.53 -18.68 -0.19
N ARG A 527 -18.29 -19.28 0.97
CA ARG A 527 -18.95 -18.90 2.24
C ARG A 527 -18.43 -17.57 2.79
N HIS A 528 -17.29 -17.10 2.29
CA HIS A 528 -16.61 -15.88 2.75
C HIS A 528 -16.48 -14.84 1.64
N LEU A 529 -16.37 -15.26 0.38
CA LEU A 529 -16.33 -14.38 -0.80
C LEU A 529 -17.17 -14.99 -1.94
N PRO A 530 -18.37 -14.45 -2.26
CA PRO A 530 -19.27 -15.07 -3.24
C PRO A 530 -18.75 -15.08 -4.69
N HIS A 531 -17.88 -14.14 -5.05
CA HIS A 531 -17.41 -13.92 -6.42
C HIS A 531 -15.89 -13.81 -6.45
N PHE A 532 -15.25 -14.73 -7.17
CA PHE A 532 -13.81 -14.76 -7.43
C PHE A 532 -13.54 -15.58 -8.70
N GLY A 533 -12.37 -15.37 -9.30
CA GLY A 533 -11.79 -16.21 -10.33
C GLY A 533 -10.89 -17.29 -9.74
N VAL A 534 -10.52 -18.26 -10.56
CA VAL A 534 -9.74 -19.44 -10.16
C VAL A 534 -8.34 -19.38 -10.78
N ALA A 535 -7.33 -19.77 -10.03
CA ALA A 535 -5.95 -19.88 -10.48
C ALA A 535 -5.26 -21.10 -9.85
N ALA A 536 -4.06 -21.42 -10.32
CA ALA A 536 -3.11 -22.23 -9.55
C ALA A 536 -2.58 -21.43 -8.35
N GLU A 537 -2.00 -22.13 -7.38
CA GLU A 537 -1.43 -21.51 -6.18
C GLU A 537 -0.28 -20.55 -6.48
N CYS A 538 0.62 -20.92 -7.38
CA CYS A 538 1.80 -20.16 -7.76
C CYS A 538 2.05 -20.28 -9.28
N GLY A 539 3.13 -19.66 -9.76
CA GLY A 539 3.66 -19.92 -11.10
C GLY A 539 4.14 -21.36 -11.23
N MET A 540 4.08 -21.88 -12.45
CA MET A 540 4.38 -23.28 -12.77
C MET A 540 5.88 -23.52 -12.97
N GLY A 541 6.73 -22.49 -12.95
CA GLY A 541 8.12 -22.56 -13.41
C GLY A 541 8.99 -23.62 -12.74
N ARG A 542 8.68 -23.99 -11.50
CA ARG A 542 9.41 -25.00 -10.70
C ARG A 542 8.83 -26.41 -10.79
N MET A 543 7.67 -26.59 -11.41
CA MET A 543 7.03 -27.90 -11.52
C MET A 543 7.62 -28.72 -12.68
N HIS A 544 7.47 -30.05 -12.62
CA HIS A 544 7.87 -30.91 -13.72
C HIS A 544 7.05 -30.62 -15.00
N PRO A 545 7.67 -30.48 -16.20
CA PRO A 545 6.95 -30.13 -17.43
C PRO A 545 5.73 -31.00 -17.76
N ASP A 546 5.78 -32.30 -17.46
CA ASP A 546 4.67 -33.23 -17.72
C ASP A 546 3.40 -32.93 -16.90
N LEU A 547 3.51 -32.16 -15.82
CA LEU A 547 2.41 -31.84 -14.91
C LEU A 547 1.62 -30.59 -15.33
N VAL A 548 2.13 -29.80 -16.29
CA VAL A 548 1.47 -28.57 -16.76
C VAL A 548 0.10 -28.85 -17.37
N VAL A 549 0.01 -29.84 -18.28
CA VAL A 549 -1.27 -30.18 -18.93
C VAL A 549 -2.30 -30.72 -17.93
N PRO A 550 -1.95 -31.68 -17.04
CA PRO A 550 -2.82 -32.07 -15.93
C PRO A 550 -3.34 -30.89 -15.10
N LEU A 551 -2.48 -29.92 -14.76
CA LEU A 551 -2.88 -28.74 -14.00
C LEU A 551 -3.86 -27.83 -14.79
N LEU A 552 -3.59 -27.58 -16.07
CA LEU A 552 -4.49 -26.81 -16.94
C LEU A 552 -5.85 -27.49 -17.13
N GLN A 553 -5.86 -28.83 -17.24
CA GLN A 553 -7.10 -29.62 -17.29
C GLN A 553 -7.87 -29.55 -15.97
N ALA A 554 -7.19 -29.69 -14.83
CA ALA A 554 -7.80 -29.50 -13.51
C ALA A 554 -8.42 -28.12 -13.35
N HIS A 555 -7.77 -27.10 -13.90
CA HIS A 555 -8.26 -25.72 -13.90
C HIS A 555 -9.53 -25.57 -14.75
N ALA A 556 -9.53 -26.12 -15.97
CA ALA A 556 -10.71 -26.14 -16.83
C ALA A 556 -11.88 -26.91 -16.18
N ASP A 557 -11.60 -28.07 -15.58
CA ASP A 557 -12.58 -28.90 -14.88
C ASP A 557 -13.17 -28.18 -13.65
N ALA A 558 -12.40 -27.34 -12.96
CA ALA A 558 -12.89 -26.52 -11.85
C ALA A 558 -13.92 -25.47 -12.32
N LEU A 559 -13.79 -25.01 -13.58
CA LEU A 559 -14.62 -23.97 -14.18
C LEU A 559 -15.84 -24.50 -14.95
N ALA A 560 -15.84 -25.78 -15.31
CA ALA A 560 -16.97 -26.52 -15.86
C ALA A 560 -18.03 -26.82 -14.78
#